data_AF-A0A8S3ZAG3-F1
#
_entry.id   AF-A0A8S3ZAG3-F1
#
_cell.length_a   1.000
_cell.length_b   1.000
_cell.length_c   1.000
_cell.angle_alpha   90.00
_cell.angle_beta   90.00
_cell.angle_gamma   90.00
#
_symmetry.space_group_name_H-M   'P 1'
#
loop_
_entity.id
_entity.type
_entity.pdbx_description
1 polymer ?
#
loop_
_entity_poly.entity_id
_entity_poly.type
_entity_poly.pdbx_seq_one_letter_code
_entity_poly.pdbx_strand_id
1 'polypeptide(L)'
;INRIVTPNRVSITIVGFFVVLIFCAAPSYAVNRLETVYLTALNKTVLVLAHSPNHDLVEKVSFTVNNVLIPFASFIVIIVCTVALVIKLHEASKWRSKSANNVQSDTVTNRNHKVTKMVVMISSLFIVCFTPVCINFIAMTLEPELSIGGRYMNVLIMIMGLGFVLESINSSMNIFIYYQMSSKFRATFCQLFRRDFAKDIYFS
;
A
#
# COMPACT_ATOMS: atom_id res chain seq x y z
N ILE A 1 11.69 -28.82 2.18
CA ILE A 1 11.73 -27.40 2.62
C ILE A 1 10.53 -26.56 2.14
N ASN A 2 9.83 -26.91 1.05
CA ASN A 2 8.61 -26.18 0.61
C ASN A 2 7.30 -26.80 1.15
N ARG A 3 7.03 -26.70 2.47
CA ARG A 3 5.74 -27.17 3.05
C ARG A 3 4.97 -26.10 3.85
N ILE A 4 5.57 -24.93 4.08
CA ILE A 4 5.02 -23.91 4.98
C ILE A 4 4.03 -22.98 4.25
N VAL A 5 4.29 -22.65 2.99
CA VAL A 5 3.46 -21.73 2.19
C VAL A 5 2.66 -22.52 1.16
N THR A 6 1.39 -22.80 1.46
CA THR A 6 0.43 -23.43 0.54
C THR A 6 -0.59 -22.40 0.06
N PRO A 7 -1.14 -22.52 -1.17
CA PRO A 7 -2.11 -21.55 -1.71
C PRO A 7 -3.31 -21.33 -0.79
N ASN A 8 -3.87 -22.39 -0.19
CA ASN A 8 -5.00 -22.27 0.73
C ASN A 8 -4.67 -21.44 1.97
N ARG A 9 -3.48 -21.62 2.56
CA ARG A 9 -3.03 -20.81 3.70
C ARG A 9 -2.84 -19.35 3.31
N VAL A 10 -2.25 -19.08 2.14
CA VAL A 10 -2.08 -17.71 1.64
C VAL A 10 -3.43 -17.03 1.41
N SER A 11 -4.40 -17.73 0.80
CA SER A 11 -5.75 -17.19 0.61
C SER A 11 -6.46 -16.90 1.95
N ILE A 12 -6.37 -17.81 2.93
CA ILE A 12 -6.93 -17.59 4.27
C ILE A 12 -6.30 -16.36 4.93
N THR A 13 -4.97 -16.22 4.86
CA THR A 13 -4.27 -15.05 5.41
C THR A 13 -4.70 -13.75 4.72
N ILE A 14 -4.84 -13.74 3.39
CA ILE A 14 -5.29 -12.56 2.63
C ILE A 14 -6.73 -12.17 3.02
N VAL A 15 -7.64 -13.14 3.07
CA VAL A 15 -9.04 -12.90 3.48
C VAL A 15 -9.09 -12.37 4.91
N GLY A 16 -8.27 -12.94 5.81
CA GLY A 16 -8.13 -12.46 7.18
C GLY A 16 -7.70 -10.98 7.24
N PHE A 17 -6.72 -10.57 6.44
CA PHE A 17 -6.32 -9.16 6.36
C PHE A 17 -7.47 -8.26 5.91
N PHE A 18 -8.23 -8.64 4.87
CA PHE A 18 -9.38 -7.85 4.44
C PHE A 18 -10.46 -7.73 5.53
N VAL A 19 -10.76 -8.81 6.24
CA VAL A 19 -11.74 -8.80 7.34
C VAL A 19 -11.29 -7.86 8.46
N VAL A 20 -10.02 -7.92 8.87
CA VAL A 20 -9.47 -7.02 9.89
C VAL A 20 -9.55 -5.57 9.44
N LEU A 21 -9.17 -5.26 8.20
CA LEU A 21 -9.23 -3.89 7.67
C LEU A 21 -10.66 -3.34 7.63
N ILE A 22 -11.63 -4.15 7.18
CA ILE A 22 -13.05 -3.76 7.19
C ILE A 22 -13.52 -3.49 8.61
N PHE A 23 -13.15 -4.35 9.56
CA PHE A 23 -13.55 -4.17 10.97
C PHE A 23 -12.93 -2.92 11.59
N CYS A 24 -11.67 -2.61 11.30
CA CYS A 24 -11.00 -1.39 11.76
C CYS A 24 -11.57 -0.11 11.13
N ALA A 25 -12.08 -0.19 9.90
CA ALA A 25 -12.69 0.93 9.21
C ALA A 25 -14.19 1.12 9.52
N ALA A 26 -14.91 0.06 9.89
CA ALA A 26 -16.36 0.12 10.13
C ALA A 26 -16.79 1.20 11.16
N PRO A 27 -16.08 1.44 12.29
CA PRO A 27 -16.46 2.46 13.25
C PRO A 27 -16.48 3.88 12.68
N SER A 28 -15.55 4.23 11.80
CA SER A 28 -15.55 5.56 11.18
C SER A 28 -16.76 5.73 10.26
N TYR A 29 -17.16 4.69 9.53
CA TYR A 29 -18.37 4.76 8.69
C TYR A 29 -19.68 4.72 9.48
N ALA A 30 -19.74 4.03 10.62
CA ALA A 30 -20.97 3.88 11.40
C ALA A 30 -21.41 5.19 12.10
N VAL A 31 -20.46 6.09 12.36
CA VAL A 31 -20.66 7.32 13.12
C VAL A 31 -20.92 8.52 12.21
N ASN A 32 -20.44 8.48 10.97
CA ASN A 32 -20.74 9.46 9.94
C ASN A 32 -22.09 9.14 9.29
N ARG A 33 -23.07 10.02 9.44
CA ARG A 33 -24.41 9.86 8.83
C ARG A 33 -24.63 10.92 7.76
N LEU A 34 -25.32 10.56 6.69
CA LEU A 34 -25.78 11.51 5.69
C LEU A 34 -27.21 11.89 6.06
N GLU A 35 -27.40 13.15 6.44
CA GLU A 35 -28.69 13.70 6.81
C GLU A 35 -29.14 14.73 5.77
N THR A 36 -30.39 14.65 5.35
CA THR A 36 -30.99 15.64 4.45
C THR A 36 -31.50 16.82 5.26
N VAL A 37 -30.83 17.97 5.15
CA VAL A 37 -31.21 19.20 5.84
C VAL A 37 -31.80 20.18 4.83
N TYR A 38 -32.97 20.73 5.12
CA TYR A 38 -33.58 21.78 4.31
C TYR A 38 -33.00 23.14 4.71
N LEU A 39 -32.19 23.74 3.83
CA LEU A 39 -31.65 25.09 4.06
C LEU A 39 -32.67 26.13 3.63
N THR A 40 -33.40 26.69 4.59
CA THR A 40 -34.39 27.77 4.38
C THR A 40 -33.77 28.99 3.68
N ALA A 41 -32.50 29.29 3.94
CA ALA A 41 -31.79 30.42 3.31
C ALA A 41 -31.55 30.24 1.80
N LEU A 42 -31.50 28.99 1.31
CA LEU A 42 -31.21 28.65 -0.09
C LEU A 42 -32.39 27.97 -0.80
N ASN A 43 -33.53 27.78 -0.11
CA ASN A 43 -34.69 27.00 -0.57
C ASN A 43 -34.31 25.66 -1.21
N LYS A 44 -33.29 24.99 -0.66
CA LYS A 44 -32.73 23.77 -1.22
C LYS A 44 -32.46 22.75 -0.13
N THR A 45 -32.85 21.50 -0.39
CA THR A 45 -32.45 20.35 0.43
C THR A 45 -31.01 19.99 0.08
N VAL A 46 -30.14 20.01 1.08
CA VAL A 46 -28.75 19.58 0.93
C VAL A 46 -28.50 18.35 1.79
N LEU A 47 -27.59 17.50 1.32
CA LEU A 47 -27.10 16.37 2.08
C LEU A 47 -25.94 16.86 2.95
N VAL A 48 -26.08 16.78 4.26
CA VAL A 48 -25.06 17.21 5.23
C VAL A 48 -24.51 15.98 5.95
N LEU A 49 -23.22 16.02 6.26
CA LEU A 49 -22.61 15.02 7.14
C LEU A 49 -23.04 15.34 8.58
N ALA A 50 -23.92 14.52 9.14
CA ALA A 50 -24.36 14.59 10.53
C ALA A 50 -23.54 13.62 11.39
N HIS A 51 -23.20 14.05 12.60
CA HIS A 51 -22.33 13.32 13.51
C HIS A 51 -23.13 12.77 14.70
N SER A 52 -22.90 11.50 15.05
CA SER A 52 -23.49 10.93 16.27
C SER A 52 -22.90 11.56 17.54
N PRO A 53 -23.57 11.47 18.71
CA PRO A 53 -23.08 12.06 19.96
C PRO A 53 -21.69 11.56 20.41
N ASN A 54 -21.31 10.34 19.99
CA ASN A 54 -20.01 9.73 20.31
C ASN A 54 -18.97 9.95 19.19
N HIS A 55 -19.23 10.87 18.25
CA HIS A 55 -18.43 11.02 17.04
C HIS A 55 -16.99 11.42 17.33
N ASP A 56 -16.76 12.45 18.13
CA ASP A 56 -15.40 12.93 18.42
C ASP A 56 -14.50 11.83 18.99
N LEU A 57 -15.04 11.00 19.89
CA LEU A 57 -14.30 9.89 20.50
C LEU A 57 -14.02 8.77 19.49
N VAL A 58 -15.02 8.34 18.73
CA VAL A 58 -14.86 7.25 17.76
C VAL A 58 -13.99 7.68 16.59
N GLU A 59 -14.13 8.91 16.10
CA GLU A 59 -13.31 9.46 15.04
C GLU A 59 -11.85 9.56 15.48
N LYS A 60 -11.58 10.12 16.67
CA LYS A 60 -10.21 10.26 17.18
C LYS A 60 -9.51 8.90 17.33
N VAL A 61 -10.20 7.91 17.90
CA VAL A 61 -9.66 6.55 18.06
C VAL A 61 -9.45 5.90 16.69
N SER A 62 -10.46 5.95 15.81
CA SER A 62 -10.37 5.34 14.47
C SER A 62 -9.29 6.00 13.62
N PHE A 63 -9.15 7.32 13.69
CA PHE A 63 -8.11 8.07 13.00
C PHE A 63 -6.72 7.65 13.50
N THR A 64 -6.53 7.56 14.82
CA THR A 64 -5.26 7.16 15.40
C THR A 64 -4.89 5.73 15.03
N VAL A 65 -5.84 4.80 15.08
CA VAL A 65 -5.60 3.40 14.73
C VAL A 65 -5.33 3.24 13.23
N ASN A 66 -6.21 3.78 12.38
CA ASN A 66 -6.16 3.54 10.93
C ASN A 66 -5.10 4.37 10.21
N ASN A 67 -4.84 5.61 10.64
CA ASN A 67 -3.93 6.52 9.94
C ASN A 67 -2.55 6.61 10.59
N VAL A 68 -2.40 6.19 11.85
CA VAL A 68 -1.12 6.25 12.56
C VAL A 68 -0.63 4.85 12.92
N LEU A 69 -1.31 4.13 13.81
CA LEU A 69 -0.77 2.88 14.36
C LEU A 69 -0.56 1.79 13.31
N ILE A 70 -1.57 1.49 12.49
CA ILE A 70 -1.51 0.43 11.47
C ILE A 70 -0.45 0.75 10.38
N PRO A 71 -0.45 1.96 9.78
CA PRO A 71 0.54 2.28 8.74
C PRO A 71 1.97 2.34 9.28
N PHE A 72 2.21 2.89 10.47
CA PHE A 72 3.54 2.92 11.07
C PHE A 72 4.06 1.52 11.40
N ALA A 73 3.22 0.67 12.00
CA ALA A 73 3.60 -0.72 12.27
C ALA A 73 3.96 -1.46 10.97
N SER A 74 3.15 -1.27 9.92
CA SER A 74 3.40 -1.86 8.60
C SER A 74 4.70 -1.34 7.98
N PHE A 75 4.98 -0.04 8.11
CA PHE A 75 6.21 0.58 7.61
C PHE A 75 7.46 0.02 8.30
N ILE A 76 7.45 -0.12 9.62
CA ILE A 76 8.56 -0.73 10.37
C ILE A 76 8.77 -2.17 9.92
N VAL A 77 7.70 -2.97 9.82
CA VAL A 77 7.78 -4.36 9.37
C VAL A 77 8.38 -4.45 7.95
N ILE A 78 7.93 -3.60 7.03
CA ILE A 78 8.45 -3.56 5.66
C ILE A 78 9.93 -3.20 5.63
N ILE A 79 10.38 -2.22 6.43
CA ILE A 79 11.81 -1.87 6.53
C ILE A 79 12.62 -3.09 6.99
N VAL A 80 12.23 -3.69 8.11
CA VAL A 80 12.96 -4.84 8.68
C VAL A 80 13.02 -6.00 7.68
N CYS A 81 11.89 -6.32 7.05
CA CYS A 81 11.81 -7.38 6.05
C CYS A 81 12.66 -7.06 4.82
N THR A 82 12.63 -5.82 4.33
CA THR A 82 13.41 -5.39 3.15
C THR A 82 14.90 -5.47 3.43
N VAL A 83 15.35 -4.99 4.60
CA VAL A 83 16.76 -5.10 5.01
C VAL A 83 17.20 -6.56 5.07
N ALA A 84 16.39 -7.43 5.69
CA ALA A 84 16.67 -8.86 5.74
C ALA A 84 16.75 -9.47 4.32
N LEU A 85 15.83 -9.13 3.42
CA LEU A 85 15.84 -9.59 2.04
C LEU A 85 17.07 -9.10 1.27
N VAL A 86 17.47 -7.84 1.44
CA VAL A 86 18.67 -7.26 0.79
C VAL A 86 19.94 -7.95 1.26
N ILE A 87 20.09 -8.20 2.58
CA ILE A 87 21.23 -8.94 3.13
C ILE A 87 21.30 -10.33 2.50
N LYS A 88 20.18 -11.06 2.48
CA LYS A 88 20.13 -12.41 1.89
C LYS A 88 20.38 -12.40 0.39
N LEU A 89 19.93 -11.37 -0.31
CA LEU A 89 20.21 -11.19 -1.74
C LEU A 89 21.71 -11.01 -2.00
N HIS A 90 22.38 -10.18 -1.18
CA HIS A 90 23.81 -9.93 -1.30
C HIS A 90 24.65 -11.17 -0.95
N GLU A 91 24.30 -11.88 0.13
CA GLU A 91 24.94 -13.16 0.49
C GLU A 91 24.84 -14.19 -0.64
N ALA A 92 23.63 -14.35 -1.21
CA ALA A 92 23.40 -15.27 -2.32
C ALA A 92 24.16 -14.86 -3.59
N SER A 93 24.30 -13.55 -3.86
CA SER A 93 25.08 -13.04 -4.99
C SER A 93 26.58 -13.33 -4.81
N LYS A 94 27.13 -13.03 -3.63
CA LYS A 94 28.55 -13.25 -3.30
C LYS A 94 28.94 -14.72 -3.31
N TRP A 95 28.06 -15.62 -2.86
CA TRP A 95 28.27 -17.06 -2.91
C TRP A 95 28.47 -17.56 -4.35
N ARG A 96 27.70 -17.03 -5.31
CA ARG A 96 27.79 -17.43 -6.73
C ARG A 96 29.09 -16.99 -7.40
N SER A 97 29.58 -15.79 -7.08
CA SER A 97 30.89 -15.35 -7.58
C SER A 97 32.02 -16.30 -7.17
N LYS A 98 31.81 -17.11 -6.12
CA LYS A 98 32.78 -18.10 -5.61
C LYS A 98 32.47 -19.55 -6.02
N SER A 99 31.28 -19.85 -6.53
CA SER A 99 30.80 -21.21 -6.83
C SER A 99 30.22 -21.27 -8.24
N ALA A 100 31.06 -21.47 -9.25
CA ALA A 100 30.70 -21.40 -10.68
C ALA A 100 30.20 -22.73 -11.31
N ASN A 101 29.96 -23.79 -10.52
CA ASN A 101 29.93 -25.16 -11.07
C ASN A 101 28.58 -25.93 -11.00
N ASN A 102 27.40 -25.30 -10.94
CA ASN A 102 26.16 -26.09 -10.80
C ASN A 102 24.89 -25.56 -11.54
N VAL A 103 24.83 -25.90 -12.84
CA VAL A 103 23.86 -25.41 -13.86
C VAL A 103 22.37 -25.65 -13.49
N GLN A 104 22.02 -26.80 -12.90
CA GLN A 104 20.62 -27.10 -12.56
C GLN A 104 20.14 -26.27 -11.35
N SER A 105 21.01 -26.05 -10.37
CA SER A 105 20.72 -25.20 -9.22
C SER A 105 20.58 -23.73 -9.60
N ASP A 106 21.23 -23.30 -10.68
CA ASP A 106 21.24 -21.90 -11.12
C ASP A 106 19.88 -21.43 -11.65
N THR A 107 19.10 -22.30 -12.31
CA THR A 107 17.80 -21.91 -12.89
C THR A 107 16.74 -21.58 -11.84
N VAL A 108 16.54 -22.47 -10.85
CA VAL A 108 15.61 -22.27 -9.73
C VAL A 108 16.06 -21.09 -8.86
N THR A 109 17.36 -20.99 -8.59
CA THR A 109 17.92 -19.91 -7.77
C THR A 109 17.86 -18.56 -8.48
N ASN A 110 18.03 -18.49 -9.81
CA ASN A 110 17.82 -17.28 -10.59
C ASN A 110 16.36 -16.83 -10.60
N ARG A 111 15.41 -17.76 -10.69
CA ARG A 111 14.00 -17.44 -10.57
C ARG A 111 13.66 -16.85 -9.20
N ASN A 112 14.09 -17.49 -8.12
CA ASN A 112 13.86 -17.00 -6.76
C ASN A 112 14.50 -15.62 -6.56
N HIS A 113 15.71 -15.41 -7.07
CA HIS A 113 16.40 -14.12 -7.01
C HIS A 113 15.65 -13.00 -7.75
N LYS A 114 15.09 -13.28 -8.95
CA LYS A 114 14.26 -12.30 -9.67
C LYS A 114 13.02 -11.91 -8.87
N VAL A 115 12.35 -12.89 -8.24
CA VAL A 115 11.19 -12.63 -7.38
C VAL A 115 11.58 -11.81 -6.16
N THR A 116 12.66 -12.17 -5.45
CA THR A 116 13.16 -11.39 -4.31
C THR A 116 13.52 -9.96 -4.71
N LYS A 117 14.23 -9.78 -5.82
CA LYS A 117 14.59 -8.43 -6.33
C LYS A 117 13.35 -7.60 -6.62
N MET A 118 12.30 -8.20 -7.19
CA MET A 118 11.02 -7.53 -7.44
C MET A 118 10.33 -7.11 -6.13
N VAL A 119 10.29 -7.99 -5.13
CA VAL A 119 9.73 -7.67 -3.80
C VAL A 119 10.51 -6.53 -3.13
N VAL A 120 11.83 -6.54 -3.22
CA VAL A 120 12.68 -5.45 -2.71
C VAL A 120 12.36 -4.13 -3.44
N MET A 121 12.20 -4.13 -4.76
CA MET A 121 11.83 -2.92 -5.51
C MET A 121 10.48 -2.34 -5.07
N ILE A 122 9.45 -3.18 -4.92
CA ILE A 122 8.12 -2.76 -4.45
C ILE A 122 8.22 -2.20 -3.02
N SER A 123 8.97 -2.88 -2.16
CA SER A 123 9.13 -2.47 -0.76
C SER A 123 9.91 -1.16 -0.63
N SER A 124 10.97 -0.98 -1.42
CA SER A 124 11.73 0.27 -1.48
C SER A 124 10.86 1.43 -1.98
N LEU A 125 10.01 1.20 -2.97
CA LEU A 125 9.06 2.21 -3.44
C LEU A 125 8.10 2.62 -2.32
N PHE A 126 7.51 1.65 -1.63
CA PHE A 126 6.65 1.92 -0.48
C PHE A 126 7.38 2.74 0.58
N ILE A 127 8.63 2.39 0.91
CA ILE A 127 9.43 3.12 1.90
C ILE A 127 9.63 4.57 1.49
N VAL A 128 10.05 4.82 0.25
CA VAL A 128 10.30 6.18 -0.27
C VAL A 128 9.02 7.00 -0.28
N CYS A 129 7.91 6.43 -0.75
CA CYS A 129 6.62 7.12 -0.83
C CYS A 129 6.01 7.41 0.55
N PHE A 130 6.21 6.53 1.53
CA PHE A 130 5.60 6.65 2.85
C PHE A 130 6.45 7.46 3.86
N THR A 131 7.75 7.59 3.63
CA THR A 131 8.67 8.33 4.52
C THR A 131 8.23 9.78 4.80
N PRO A 132 7.81 10.60 3.82
CA PRO A 132 7.38 11.98 4.07
C PRO A 132 6.18 12.07 5.02
N VAL A 133 5.25 11.11 4.91
CA VAL A 133 4.06 11.02 5.78
C VAL A 133 4.48 10.67 7.21
N CYS A 134 5.38 9.71 7.39
CA CYS A 134 5.93 9.37 8.71
C CYS A 134 6.62 10.58 9.36
N ILE A 135 7.47 11.29 8.62
CA ILE A 135 8.16 12.49 9.12
C ILE A 135 7.14 13.55 9.55
N ASN A 136 6.07 13.75 8.76
CA ASN A 136 5.03 14.70 9.10
C ASN A 136 4.34 14.37 10.43
N PHE A 137 3.95 13.12 10.66
CA PHE A 137 3.33 12.71 11.92
C PHE A 137 4.26 12.91 13.14
N ILE A 138 5.57 12.68 12.97
CA ILE A 138 6.55 12.99 14.01
C ILE A 138 6.61 14.51 14.25
N ALA A 139 6.64 15.31 13.18
CA ALA A 139 6.65 16.77 13.28
C ALA A 139 5.39 17.31 13.98
N MET A 140 4.21 16.73 13.72
CA MET A 140 2.96 17.08 14.41
C MET A 140 3.02 16.77 15.92
N THR A 141 3.84 15.80 16.33
CA THR A 141 4.04 15.45 17.75
C THR A 141 4.99 16.43 18.44
N LEU A 142 5.97 16.96 17.69
CA LEU A 142 6.97 17.91 18.20
C LEU A 142 6.46 19.35 18.21
N GLU A 143 5.63 19.72 17.23
CA GLU A 143 5.10 21.08 17.04
C GLU A 143 3.56 21.05 17.04
N PRO A 144 2.91 21.35 18.18
CA PRO A 144 1.44 21.36 18.28
C PRO A 144 0.75 22.35 17.33
N GLU A 145 1.47 23.38 16.90
CA GLU A 145 1.02 24.37 15.89
C GLU A 145 0.95 23.80 14.47
N LEU A 146 1.54 22.63 14.22
CA LEU A 146 1.38 21.84 12.99
C LEU A 146 0.13 20.96 13.08
N SER A 147 -1.02 21.60 13.33
CA SER A 147 -2.32 20.94 13.49
C SER A 147 -3.39 21.62 12.65
N ILE A 148 -4.54 20.94 12.52
CA ILE A 148 -5.72 21.51 11.84
C ILE A 148 -6.20 22.70 12.68
N GLY A 149 -6.12 23.91 12.12
CA GLY A 149 -6.42 25.17 12.83
C GLY A 149 -5.22 25.86 13.49
N GLY A 150 -4.04 25.25 13.47
CA GLY A 150 -2.79 25.85 13.97
C GLY A 150 -2.13 26.80 12.95
N ARG A 151 -1.08 27.52 13.38
CA ARG A 151 -0.36 28.49 12.54
C ARG A 151 0.20 27.89 11.24
N TYR A 152 0.56 26.61 11.26
CA TYR A 152 1.19 25.92 10.12
C TYR A 152 0.21 25.06 9.31
N MET A 153 -1.10 25.31 9.41
CA MET A 153 -2.13 24.53 8.71
C MET A 153 -1.88 24.42 7.19
N ASN A 154 -1.47 25.49 6.52
CA ASN A 154 -1.19 25.46 5.08
C ASN A 154 -0.04 24.50 4.71
N VAL A 155 0.99 24.44 5.57
CA VAL A 155 2.13 23.52 5.40
C VAL A 155 1.67 22.08 5.62
N LEU A 156 0.86 21.84 6.66
CA LEU A 156 0.26 20.53 6.92
C LEU A 156 -0.57 20.05 5.72
N ILE A 157 -1.44 20.90 5.17
CA ILE A 157 -2.27 20.56 4.00
C ILE A 157 -1.39 20.24 2.79
N MET A 158 -0.33 21.02 2.53
CA MET A 158 0.59 20.76 1.43
C MET A 158 1.29 19.41 1.57
N ILE A 159 1.81 19.09 2.76
CA ILE A 159 2.51 17.82 3.02
C ILE A 159 1.54 16.64 2.90
N MET A 160 0.32 16.77 3.43
CA MET A 160 -0.71 15.74 3.28
C MET A 160 -1.09 15.53 1.81
N GLY A 161 -1.24 16.62 1.04
CA GLY A 161 -1.48 16.56 -0.40
C GLY A 161 -0.35 15.84 -1.16
N LEU A 162 0.90 16.11 -0.82
CA LEU A 162 2.05 15.38 -1.35
C LEU A 162 1.99 13.89 -0.97
N GLY A 163 1.61 13.58 0.27
CA GLY A 163 1.38 12.22 0.74
C GLY A 163 0.40 11.46 -0.14
N PHE A 164 -0.77 12.04 -0.43
CA PHE A 164 -1.76 11.45 -1.33
C PHE A 164 -1.21 11.16 -2.73
N VAL A 165 -0.41 12.07 -3.28
CA VAL A 165 0.24 11.86 -4.59
C VAL A 165 1.24 10.70 -4.52
N LEU A 166 2.06 10.64 -3.48
CA LEU A 166 3.04 9.56 -3.29
C LEU A 166 2.36 8.20 -3.07
N GLU A 167 1.26 8.13 -2.35
CA GLU A 167 0.45 6.92 -2.19
C GLU A 167 -0.17 6.47 -3.51
N SER A 168 -0.63 7.42 -4.33
CA SER A 168 -1.14 7.16 -5.67
C SER A 168 -0.06 6.59 -6.59
N ILE A 169 1.17 7.13 -6.51
CA ILE A 169 2.34 6.60 -7.21
C ILE A 169 2.65 5.19 -6.73
N ASN A 170 2.72 4.97 -5.41
CA ASN A 170 3.01 3.65 -4.84
C ASN A 170 1.99 2.59 -5.30
N SER A 171 0.71 2.95 -5.34
CA SER A 171 -0.36 2.04 -5.75
C SER A 171 -0.29 1.72 -7.25
N SER A 172 -0.03 2.72 -8.09
CA SER A 172 0.01 2.58 -9.55
C SER A 172 1.28 1.91 -10.07
N MET A 173 2.44 2.17 -9.46
CA MET A 173 3.73 1.65 -9.92
C MET A 173 3.87 0.14 -9.85
N ASN A 174 3.07 -0.53 -9.00
CA ASN A 174 3.09 -1.98 -8.87
C ASN A 174 2.94 -2.69 -10.22
N ILE A 175 1.98 -2.29 -11.05
CA ILE A 175 1.75 -2.93 -12.37
C ILE A 175 2.98 -2.82 -13.28
N PHE A 176 3.64 -1.67 -13.27
CA PHE A 176 4.83 -1.41 -14.09
C PHE A 176 6.02 -2.24 -13.61
N ILE A 177 6.21 -2.36 -12.29
CA ILE A 177 7.25 -3.22 -11.71
C ILE A 177 7.02 -4.69 -12.10
N TYR A 178 5.79 -5.19 -11.94
CA TYR A 178 5.47 -6.56 -12.33
C TYR A 178 5.67 -6.78 -13.84
N TYR A 179 5.23 -5.86 -14.69
CA TYR A 179 5.39 -5.95 -16.13
C TYR A 179 6.87 -5.98 -16.56
N GLN A 180 7.71 -5.13 -15.97
CA GLN A 180 9.13 -5.05 -16.32
C GLN A 180 9.93 -6.24 -15.76
N MET A 181 9.59 -6.73 -14.56
CA MET A 181 10.44 -7.68 -13.82
C MET A 181 9.93 -9.12 -13.81
N SER A 182 8.64 -9.36 -13.99
CA SER A 182 8.04 -10.70 -14.00
C SER A 182 7.78 -11.17 -15.43
N SER A 183 8.61 -12.08 -15.92
CA SER A 183 8.45 -12.67 -17.26
C SER A 183 7.12 -13.39 -17.43
N LYS A 184 6.60 -14.02 -16.37
CA LYS A 184 5.28 -14.67 -16.37
C LYS A 184 4.16 -13.64 -16.50
N PHE A 185 4.19 -12.60 -15.68
CA PHE A 185 3.19 -11.53 -15.72
C PHE A 185 3.17 -10.87 -17.10
N ARG A 186 4.35 -10.51 -17.62
CA ARG A 186 4.50 -9.92 -18.95
C ARG A 186 3.95 -10.83 -20.06
N ALA A 187 4.25 -12.13 -20.04
CA ALA A 187 3.75 -13.06 -21.04
C ALA A 187 2.22 -13.14 -21.03
N THR A 188 1.61 -13.27 -19.84
CA THR A 188 0.15 -13.28 -19.69
C THR A 188 -0.49 -11.96 -20.10
N PHE A 189 0.11 -10.83 -19.71
CA PHE A 189 -0.34 -9.50 -20.11
C PHE A 189 -0.32 -9.37 -21.64
N CYS A 190 0.80 -9.69 -22.31
CA CYS A 190 0.88 -9.66 -23.76
C CYS A 190 -0.10 -10.62 -24.43
N GLN A 191 -0.34 -11.80 -23.87
CA GLN A 191 -1.30 -12.76 -24.43
C GLN A 191 -2.74 -12.25 -24.35
N LEU A 192 -3.12 -11.65 -23.23
CA LEU A 192 -4.45 -11.08 -23.02
C LEU A 192 -4.71 -9.96 -24.05
N PHE A 193 -3.85 -8.95 -24.06
CA PHE A 193 -4.02 -7.78 -24.94
C PHE A 193 -3.74 -8.07 -26.42
N ARG A 194 -2.90 -9.05 -26.78
CA ARG A 194 -2.77 -9.48 -28.19
C ARG A 194 -3.95 -10.32 -28.69
N ARG A 195 -4.58 -11.13 -27.83
CA ARG A 195 -5.80 -11.87 -28.22
C ARG A 195 -6.96 -10.92 -28.49
N ASP A 196 -7.07 -9.86 -27.70
CA ASP A 196 -8.17 -8.91 -27.84
C ASP A 196 -7.97 -8.00 -29.07
N PHE A 197 -6.75 -7.53 -29.34
CA PHE A 197 -6.43 -6.85 -30.61
C PHE A 197 -6.68 -7.71 -31.86
N ALA A 198 -6.40 -9.02 -31.79
CA ALA A 198 -6.68 -9.92 -32.89
C ALA A 198 -8.19 -10.12 -33.08
N LYS A 199 -8.98 -10.21 -32.00
CA LYS A 199 -10.44 -10.36 -32.09
C LYS A 199 -11.12 -9.11 -32.68
N ASP A 200 -10.66 -7.92 -32.34
CA ASP A 200 -11.24 -6.67 -32.85
C ASP A 200 -10.96 -6.46 -34.35
N ILE A 201 -9.89 -7.05 -34.90
CA ILE A 201 -9.58 -7.02 -36.34
C ILE A 201 -10.42 -8.03 -37.15
N TYR A 202 -10.82 -9.16 -36.55
CA TYR A 202 -11.62 -10.18 -37.24
C TYR A 202 -13.15 -9.98 -37.10
N PHE A 203 -13.59 -9.04 -36.24
CA PHE A 203 -15.01 -8.71 -36.02
C PHE A 203 -15.37 -7.26 -36.40
N SER A 204 -14.50 -6.55 -37.12
CA SER A 204 -14.80 -5.26 -37.76
C SER A 204 -14.70 -5.38 -39.28
#